data_AF-A0A961VE10-F1
#
_entry.id   AF-A0A961VE10-F1
#
_cell.length_a   1.000
_cell.length_b   1.000
_cell.length_c   1.000
_cell.angle_alpha   90.00
_cell.angle_beta   90.00
_cell.angle_gamma   90.00
#
_symmetry.space_group_name_H-M   'P 1'
#
loop_
_entity.id
_entity.type
_entity.pdbx_description
1 polymer ?
#
loop_
_entity_poly.entity_id
_entity_poly.type
_entity_poly.pdbx_seq_one_letter_code
_entity_poly.pdbx_strand_id
1 'polypeptide(L)'
;MTDDASLNYIRALPCFSGGISIEPLTGGLSNESWLVSDAAGRHVVRLGRDYPFHHVDRAREVMTARAAHAAGFAPRVEYSEPGIMVSEFLEARTFDAADVRANAERIGHLIRAFHTTMPRFVAGAGFM
;
A
#
# COMPACT_ATOMS: atom_id res chain seq x y z
N MET A 1 -6.00 -16.58 -14.72
CA MET A 1 -7.27 -15.93 -15.09
C MET A 1 -7.45 -14.80 -14.13
N THR A 2 -7.45 -13.57 -14.64
CA THR A 2 -7.98 -12.40 -13.94
C THR A 2 -9.37 -12.78 -13.42
N ASP A 3 -9.58 -12.70 -12.11
CA ASP A 3 -10.90 -12.99 -11.54
C ASP A 3 -11.84 -11.83 -11.92
N ASP A 4 -12.83 -12.08 -12.79
CA ASP A 4 -13.80 -11.08 -13.24
C ASP A 4 -14.55 -10.44 -12.05
N ALA A 5 -14.70 -11.17 -10.93
CA ALA A 5 -15.30 -10.63 -9.72
C ALA A 5 -14.44 -9.52 -9.09
N SER A 6 -13.11 -9.72 -9.02
CA SER A 6 -12.18 -8.73 -8.50
C SER A 6 -12.16 -7.45 -9.33
N LEU A 7 -12.14 -7.56 -10.67
CA LEU A 7 -12.22 -6.38 -11.55
C LEU A 7 -13.56 -5.63 -11.43
N ASN A 8 -14.67 -6.35 -11.35
CA ASN A 8 -15.99 -5.75 -11.18
C ASN A 8 -16.11 -5.04 -9.83
N TYR A 9 -15.52 -5.60 -8.78
CA TYR A 9 -15.53 -4.97 -7.48
C TYR A 9 -14.70 -3.68 -7.46
N ILE A 10 -13.51 -3.67 -8.07
CA ILE A 10 -12.69 -2.45 -8.22
C ILE A 10 -13.47 -1.36 -8.97
N ARG A 11 -14.18 -1.71 -10.05
CA ARG A 11 -15.01 -0.75 -10.81
C ARG A 11 -16.14 -0.14 -10.00
N ALA A 12 -16.61 -0.83 -8.96
CA ALA A 12 -17.70 -0.36 -8.11
C ALA A 12 -17.23 0.55 -6.96
N LEU A 13 -15.92 0.71 -6.76
CA LEU A 13 -15.39 1.53 -5.67
C LEU A 13 -15.75 3.02 -5.87
N PRO A 14 -16.25 3.70 -4.84
CA PRO A 14 -16.75 5.07 -4.96
C PRO A 14 -15.63 6.14 -4.99
N CYS A 15 -14.36 5.72 -4.87
CA CYS A 15 -13.23 6.63 -4.75
C CYS A 15 -12.65 7.10 -6.08
N PHE A 16 -13.05 6.50 -7.21
CA PHE A 16 -12.53 6.85 -8.53
C PHE A 16 -13.35 7.95 -9.21
N SER A 17 -12.68 8.72 -10.06
CA SER A 17 -13.24 9.83 -10.81
C SER A 17 -13.35 9.49 -12.30
N GLY A 18 -14.59 9.39 -12.78
CA GLY A 18 -14.89 9.10 -14.19
C GLY A 18 -14.63 7.63 -14.58
N GLY A 19 -14.27 7.41 -15.84
CA GLY A 19 -13.94 6.07 -16.34
C GLY A 19 -12.54 5.66 -15.90
N ILE A 20 -12.37 4.37 -15.58
CA ILE A 20 -11.08 3.84 -15.10
C ILE A 20 -10.49 2.80 -16.05
N SER A 21 -9.15 2.72 -16.08
CA SER A 21 -8.40 1.57 -16.60
C SER A 21 -7.81 0.78 -15.43
N ILE A 22 -7.73 -0.55 -15.57
CA ILE A 22 -7.24 -1.45 -14.52
C ILE A 22 -6.20 -2.39 -15.12
N GLU A 23 -5.01 -2.42 -14.53
CA GLU A 23 -3.88 -3.25 -14.96
C GLU A 23 -3.31 -4.03 -13.76
N PRO A 24 -2.91 -5.30 -13.94
CA PRO A 24 -2.29 -6.07 -12.86
C PRO A 24 -0.94 -5.46 -12.49
N LEU A 25 -0.74 -5.18 -11.19
CA LEU A 25 0.53 -4.71 -10.66
C LEU A 25 1.32 -5.91 -10.12
N THR A 26 2.24 -6.42 -10.95
CA THR A 26 3.08 -7.58 -10.62
C THR A 26 4.27 -7.19 -9.72
N GLY A 27 4.72 -8.13 -8.88
CA GLY A 27 5.90 -7.94 -8.01
C GLY A 27 5.68 -8.25 -6.52
N GLY A 28 4.43 -8.40 -6.08
CA GLY A 28 4.12 -8.89 -4.74
C GLY A 28 4.03 -10.43 -4.69
N LEU A 29 4.65 -11.06 -3.70
CA LEU A 29 4.55 -12.52 -3.48
C LEU A 29 3.18 -12.96 -2.93
N SER A 30 2.47 -12.06 -2.24
CA SER A 30 1.35 -12.44 -1.36
C SER A 30 0.06 -11.64 -1.55
N ASN A 31 0.12 -10.47 -2.20
CA ASN A 31 -1.01 -9.55 -2.31
C ASN A 31 -1.40 -9.35 -3.77
N GLU A 32 -2.67 -9.55 -4.09
CA GLU A 32 -3.23 -9.16 -5.37
C GLU A 32 -3.32 -7.62 -5.42
N SER A 33 -2.56 -7.02 -6.33
CA SER A 33 -2.46 -5.58 -6.49
C SER A 33 -2.76 -5.16 -7.92
N TRP A 34 -3.48 -4.06 -8.07
CA TRP A 34 -3.89 -3.50 -9.35
C TRP A 34 -3.45 -2.05 -9.44
N LEU A 35 -2.93 -1.66 -10.59
CA LEU A 35 -2.77 -0.26 -10.96
C LEU A 35 -4.08 0.19 -11.61
N VAL A 36 -4.70 1.20 -11.03
CA VAL A 36 -5.92 1.83 -11.55
C VAL A 36 -5.59 3.25 -11.98
N SER A 37 -5.99 3.63 -13.19
CA SER A 37 -5.89 5.02 -13.64
C SER A 37 -7.27 5.61 -13.84
N ASP A 38 -7.48 6.84 -13.39
CA ASP A 38 -8.73 7.59 -13.54
C ASP A 38 -8.43 9.06 -13.95
N ALA A 39 -9.42 9.96 -13.86
CA ALA A 39 -9.21 11.38 -14.20
C ALA A 39 -8.35 12.16 -13.19
N ALA A 40 -8.19 11.67 -11.96
CA ALA A 40 -7.39 12.27 -10.89
C ALA A 40 -5.94 11.77 -10.87
N GLY A 41 -5.65 10.59 -11.44
CA GLY A 41 -4.30 10.09 -11.64
C GLY A 41 -4.19 8.58 -11.60
N ARG A 42 -3.13 8.10 -10.94
CA ARG A 42 -2.83 6.66 -10.79
C ARG A 42 -2.91 6.25 -9.34
N HIS A 43 -3.46 5.07 -9.13
CA HIS A 43 -3.82 4.53 -7.83
C HIS A 43 -3.40 3.06 -7.76
N VAL A 44 -2.99 2.61 -6.59
CA VAL A 44 -2.72 1.20 -6.32
C VAL A 44 -3.85 0.66 -5.47
N VAL A 45 -4.60 -0.31 -6.01
CA VAL A 45 -5.60 -1.07 -5.27
C VAL A 45 -4.97 -2.36 -4.78
N ARG A 46 -5.07 -2.62 -3.48
CA ARG A 46 -4.67 -3.88 -2.86
C ARG A 46 -5.91 -4.60 -2.36
N LEU A 47 -6.10 -5.81 -2.85
CA LEU A 47 -7.12 -6.73 -2.35
C LEU A 47 -6.46 -7.67 -1.35
N GLY A 48 -7.08 -7.83 -0.19
CA GLY A 48 -6.57 -8.68 0.87
C GLY A 48 -7.67 -9.20 1.76
N ARG A 49 -7.35 -10.23 2.53
CA ARG A 49 -8.21 -10.74 3.60
C ARG A 49 -7.39 -10.89 4.86
N ASP A 50 -8.06 -10.90 6.00
CA ASP A 50 -7.39 -11.23 7.26
C ASP A 50 -6.76 -12.61 7.15
N TYR A 51 -5.56 -12.73 7.71
CA TYR A 51 -4.86 -13.99 7.79
C TYR A 51 -4.22 -14.14 9.17
N PRO A 52 -5.06 -14.38 10.21
CA PRO A 52 -4.65 -14.25 11.61
C PRO A 52 -3.50 -15.16 12.00
N PHE A 53 -3.39 -16.35 11.40
CA PHE A 53 -2.30 -17.30 11.66
C PHE A 53 -0.93 -16.71 11.29
N HIS A 54 -0.86 -15.79 10.33
CA HIS A 54 0.35 -15.05 9.96
C HIS A 54 0.34 -13.62 10.50
N HIS A 55 -0.49 -13.34 11.52
CA HIS A 55 -0.63 -12.02 12.16
C HIS A 55 -1.03 -10.89 11.21
N VAL A 56 -1.73 -11.23 10.13
CA VAL A 56 -2.25 -10.28 9.16
C VAL A 56 -3.66 -9.85 9.55
N ASP A 57 -3.78 -8.59 9.96
CA ASP A 57 -5.04 -7.89 10.29
C ASP A 57 -5.15 -6.67 9.36
N ARG A 58 -6.21 -6.63 8.54
CA ARG A 58 -6.41 -5.59 7.52
C ARG A 58 -6.74 -4.23 8.13
N ALA A 59 -7.43 -4.17 9.26
CA ALA A 59 -7.68 -2.92 9.96
C ALA A 59 -6.37 -2.30 10.49
N ARG A 60 -5.46 -3.13 11.01
CA ARG A 60 -4.12 -2.69 11.43
C ARG A 60 -3.25 -2.27 10.26
N GLU A 61 -3.35 -2.95 9.13
CA GLU A 61 -2.64 -2.57 7.90
C GLU A 61 -3.02 -1.15 7.46
N VAL A 62 -4.32 -0.84 7.40
CA VAL A 62 -4.81 0.50 7.05
C VAL A 62 -4.34 1.56 8.05
N MET A 63 -4.45 1.28 9.36
CA MET A 63 -3.97 2.20 10.40
C MET A 63 -2.47 2.48 10.25
N THR A 64 -1.67 1.42 10.08
CA THR A 64 -0.21 1.53 9.96
C THR A 64 0.18 2.27 8.69
N ALA A 65 -0.50 2.04 7.57
CA ALA A 65 -0.27 2.75 6.31
C ALA A 65 -0.58 4.25 6.43
N ARG A 66 -1.70 4.62 7.08
CA ARG A 66 -2.04 6.03 7.36
C ARG A 66 -1.01 6.69 8.28
N ALA A 67 -0.58 6.00 9.33
CA ALA A 67 0.46 6.47 10.23
C ALA A 67 1.80 6.66 9.50
N ALA A 68 2.16 5.73 8.62
CA ALA A 68 3.38 5.81 7.83
C ALA A 68 3.33 6.99 6.86
N HIS A 69 2.19 7.24 6.23
CA HIS A 69 2.00 8.43 5.39
C HIS A 69 2.17 9.73 6.20
N ALA A 70 1.51 9.84 7.34
CA ALA A 70 1.61 11.01 8.22
C ALA A 70 3.06 11.23 8.73
N ALA A 71 3.83 10.16 8.87
CA ALA A 71 5.24 10.20 9.24
C ALA A 71 6.20 10.38 8.04
N GLY A 72 5.70 10.40 6.80
CA GLY A 72 6.50 10.58 5.59
C GLY A 72 7.19 9.31 5.04
N PHE A 73 6.75 8.12 5.45
CA PHE A 73 7.33 6.83 5.07
C PHE A 73 6.50 6.01 4.08
N ALA A 74 5.28 6.44 3.75
CA ALA A 74 4.38 5.72 2.84
C ALA A 74 3.55 6.66 1.97
N PRO A 75 3.04 6.18 0.82
CA PRO A 75 2.05 6.92 0.04
C PRO A 75 0.76 7.13 0.81
N ARG A 76 -0.03 8.12 0.38
CA ARG A 76 -1.34 8.41 0.98
C ARG A 76 -2.31 7.25 0.78
N VAL A 77 -3.04 6.89 1.84
CA VAL A 77 -4.23 6.03 1.71
C VAL A 77 -5.40 6.91 1.30
N GLU A 78 -5.98 6.62 0.15
CA GLU A 78 -7.03 7.43 -0.49
C GLU A 78 -8.41 6.87 -0.21
N TYR A 79 -8.51 5.54 -0.11
CA TYR A 79 -9.73 4.83 0.23
C TYR A 79 -9.40 3.52 0.96
N SER A 80 -10.31 3.06 1.82
CA SER A 80 -10.18 1.80 2.52
C SER A 80 -11.53 1.30 3.00
N GLU A 81 -11.79 0.01 2.84
CA GLU A 81 -12.92 -0.73 3.41
C GLU A 81 -12.46 -2.17 3.75
N PRO A 82 -13.26 -2.99 4.44
CA PRO A 82 -12.84 -4.35 4.77
C PRO A 82 -12.36 -5.13 3.54
N GLY A 83 -11.08 -5.50 3.55
CA GLY A 83 -10.43 -6.26 2.49
C GLY A 83 -9.89 -5.45 1.30
N ILE A 84 -10.05 -4.12 1.31
CA ILE A 84 -9.55 -3.23 0.26
C ILE A 84 -8.79 -2.05 0.83
N MET A 85 -7.65 -1.74 0.22
CA MET A 85 -6.93 -0.49 0.43
C MET A 85 -6.53 0.12 -0.92
N VAL A 86 -6.89 1.38 -1.15
CA VAL A 86 -6.46 2.17 -2.31
C VAL A 86 -5.48 3.23 -1.82
N SER A 87 -4.30 3.25 -2.43
CA SER A 87 -3.24 4.22 -2.11
C SER A 87 -2.75 4.94 -3.35
N GLU A 88 -2.19 6.13 -3.15
CA GLU A 88 -1.49 6.88 -4.19
C GLU A 88 -0.41 6.03 -4.87
N PHE A 89 -0.34 6.11 -6.20
CA PHE A 89 0.78 5.54 -6.96
C PHE A 89 1.97 6.50 -6.95
N LEU A 90 3.15 6.00 -6.58
CA LEU A 90 4.38 6.77 -6.61
C LEU A 90 5.10 6.57 -7.94
N GLU A 91 5.38 7.65 -8.66
CA GLU A 91 6.30 7.67 -9.80
C GLU A 91 7.75 7.56 -9.32
N ALA A 92 8.09 6.37 -8.82
CA ALA A 92 9.39 6.06 -8.24
C ALA A 92 9.98 4.79 -8.84
N ARG A 93 11.30 4.66 -8.72
CA ARG A 93 12.01 3.43 -9.07
C ARG A 93 12.09 2.52 -7.84
N THR A 94 11.55 1.32 -7.96
CA THR A 94 11.81 0.24 -6.99
C THR A 94 13.27 -0.17 -7.08
N PHE A 95 13.98 -0.17 -5.95
CA PHE A 95 15.38 -0.58 -5.90
C PHE A 95 15.53 -2.08 -6.12
N ASP A 96 16.47 -2.44 -6.99
CA ASP A 96 17.01 -3.80 -7.05
C ASP A 96 18.20 -3.99 -6.09
N ALA A 97 18.84 -5.16 -6.13
CA ALA A 97 19.96 -5.47 -5.26
C ALA A 97 21.19 -4.56 -5.49
N ALA A 98 21.42 -4.08 -6.71
CA ALA A 98 22.52 -3.17 -7.01
C ALA A 98 22.21 -1.75 -6.51
N ASP A 99 20.97 -1.29 -6.71
CA ASP A 99 20.48 -0.01 -6.19
C ASP A 99 20.62 0.05 -4.66
N VAL A 100 20.24 -1.02 -3.93
CA VAL A 100 20.39 -1.12 -2.47
C VAL A 100 21.86 -0.99 -2.05
N ARG A 101 22.78 -1.72 -2.70
CA ARG A 101 24.22 -1.65 -2.38
C ARG A 101 24.78 -0.26 -2.60
N ALA A 102 24.39 0.41 -3.68
CA ALA A 102 24.84 1.75 -4.01
C ALA A 102 24.29 2.84 -3.07
N ASN A 103 23.21 2.56 -2.33
CA ASN A 103 22.51 3.55 -1.49
C ASN A 103 22.47 3.17 0.00
N ALA A 104 23.38 2.31 0.48
CA ALA A 104 23.33 1.73 1.83
C ALA A 104 23.24 2.79 2.94
N GLU A 105 24.01 3.88 2.86
CA GLU A 105 23.98 4.96 3.86
C GLU A 105 22.61 5.66 3.91
N ARG A 106 22.06 6.03 2.74
CA ARG A 106 20.74 6.66 2.64
C ARG A 106 19.63 5.76 3.18
N ILE A 107 19.71 4.46 2.93
CA ILE A 107 18.79 3.46 3.49
C ILE A 107 18.94 3.39 5.01
N GLY A 108 20.17 3.38 5.52
CA GLY A 108 20.44 3.42 6.96
C GLY A 108 19.84 4.64 7.65
N HIS A 109 19.95 5.82 7.04
CA HIS A 109 19.30 7.04 7.53
C HIS A 109 17.77 6.92 7.52
N LEU A 110 17.18 6.37 6.46
CA LEU A 110 15.73 6.13 6.38
C LEU A 110 15.25 5.20 7.50
N ILE A 111 15.95 4.08 7.73
CA ILE A 111 15.61 3.12 8.79
C ILE A 111 15.72 3.78 10.17
N ARG A 112 16.78 4.56 10.43
CA ARG A 112 16.93 5.29 11.69
C ARG A 112 15.80 6.30 11.90
N ALA A 113 15.44 7.06 10.85
CA ALA A 113 14.32 7.99 10.90
C ALA A 113 13.00 7.25 11.20
N PHE A 114 12.77 6.10 10.56
CA PHE A 114 11.60 5.27 10.80
C PHE A 114 11.51 4.83 12.27
N HIS A 115 12.58 4.23 12.82
CA HIS A 115 12.61 3.76 14.21
C HIS A 115 12.38 4.89 15.25
N THR A 116 12.81 6.10 14.95
CA THR A 116 12.73 7.23 15.88
C THR A 116 11.47 8.08 15.72
N THR A 117 10.79 7.98 14.58
CA THR A 117 9.66 8.85 14.22
C THR A 117 8.34 8.09 14.22
N MET A 118 8.31 6.91 13.60
CA MET A 118 7.09 6.11 13.41
C MET A 118 6.32 5.81 14.72
N PRO A 119 6.96 5.51 15.87
CA PRO A 119 6.23 5.22 17.10
C PRO A 119 5.28 6.34 17.59
N ARG A 120 5.48 7.60 17.15
CA ARG A 120 4.60 8.73 17.50
C ARG A 120 3.27 8.72 16.75
N PHE A 121 3.18 7.97 15.64
CA PHE A 121 2.03 7.98 14.73
C PHE A 121 1.21 6.69 14.78
N VAL A 122 1.80 5.59 15.22
CA VAL A 122 1.12 4.29 15.36
C VAL A 122 0.25 4.30 16.62
N ALA A 123 -0.96 3.75 16.51
CA ALA A 123 -1.88 3.60 17.62
C ALA A 123 -2.38 2.16 17.75
N GLY A 124 -2.99 1.85 18.89
CA GLY A 124 -3.54 0.53 19.18
C GLY A 124 -2.61 -0.35 20.03
N ALA A 125 -3.05 -1.58 20.28
CA ALA A 125 -2.31 -2.50 21.12
C ALA A 125 -0.99 -2.93 20.45
N GLY A 126 0.12 -2.69 21.13
CA GLY A 126 1.38 -3.35 20.81
C GLY A 126 1.25 -4.83 21.17
N PHE A 127 1.15 -5.70 20.17
CA PHE A 127 1.34 -7.13 20.38
C PHE A 127 2.85 -7.38 20.27
N MET A 128 3.48 -7.55 21.45
CA MET A 128 4.79 -8.16 21.58
C MET A 128 4.65 -9.68 21.58
#